data_AF-A0A161PPW0-F1
#
_entry.id   AF-A0A161PPW0-F1
#
_cell.length_a   1.000
_cell.length_b   1.000
_cell.length_c   1.000
_cell.angle_alpha   90.00
_cell.angle_beta   90.00
_cell.angle_gamma   90.00
#
_symmetry.space_group_name_H-M   'P 1'
#
loop_
_entity.id
_entity.type
_entity.pdbx_description
1 polymer ?
#
loop_
_entity_poly.entity_id
_entity_poly.type
_entity_poly.pdbx_seq_one_letter_code
_entity_poly.pdbx_strand_id
1 'polypeptide(L)'
;MISEDRDIFDIIKLVENIHHPLEEQALFPLIASHPLLQEGGPLCTYFRGMELDLNPKSAAQELLKQAYSQGLPRPHAYPQFDWLNEHNPLSMPMGEHVLSDELAQALLFLKNRPEEKLYQDFFASLKNEYIRLLKLHIAKEDGCLFILCEKLLS
;
A
#
# COMPACT_ATOMS: atom_id res chain seq x y z
N MET A 1 -11.73 -0.82 11.17
CA MET A 1 -10.96 -0.09 12.20
C MET A 1 -9.85 -0.99 12.74
N ILE A 2 -8.59 -0.71 12.40
CA ILE A 2 -7.44 -1.42 12.97
C ILE A 2 -7.35 -1.04 14.45
N SER A 3 -7.62 -1.99 15.35
CA SER A 3 -7.44 -1.79 16.79
C SER A 3 -5.94 -1.71 17.10
N GLU A 4 -5.54 -0.73 17.92
CA GLU A 4 -4.15 -0.51 18.30
C GLU A 4 -3.55 -1.67 19.13
N ASP A 5 -4.41 -2.57 19.61
CA ASP A 5 -4.03 -3.75 20.41
C ASP A 5 -3.71 -4.99 19.57
N ARG A 6 -3.94 -4.95 18.25
CA ARG A 6 -3.62 -6.10 17.38
C ARG A 6 -2.13 -6.14 17.07
N ASP A 7 -1.56 -7.35 17.07
CA ASP A 7 -0.19 -7.56 16.62
C ASP A 7 -0.04 -7.07 15.17
N ILE A 8 1.02 -6.28 14.91
CA ILE A 8 1.33 -5.77 13.59
C ILE A 8 1.49 -6.90 12.56
N PHE A 9 1.97 -8.07 12.99
CA PHE A 9 2.16 -9.20 12.08
C PHE A 9 0.84 -9.86 11.68
N ASP A 10 -0.19 -9.80 12.52
CA ASP A 10 -1.53 -10.24 12.15
C ASP A 10 -2.17 -9.26 11.16
N ILE A 11 -1.92 -7.96 11.34
CA ILE A 11 -2.36 -6.92 10.40
C ILE A 11 -1.68 -7.13 9.04
N ILE A 12 -0.36 -7.29 9.01
CA ILE A 12 0.39 -7.59 7.78
C ILE A 12 -0.17 -8.83 7.09
N LYS A 13 -0.41 -9.91 7.85
CA LYS A 13 -0.94 -11.14 7.28
C LYS A 13 -2.32 -10.93 6.65
N LEU A 14 -3.20 -10.16 7.29
CA LEU A 14 -4.52 -9.87 6.74
C LEU A 14 -4.43 -8.99 5.50
N VAL A 15 -3.61 -7.95 5.52
CA VAL A 15 -3.56 -6.96 4.45
C VAL A 15 -2.83 -7.52 3.24
N GLU A 16 -1.58 -7.94 3.42
CA GLU A 16 -0.70 -8.28 2.29
C GLU A 16 -0.97 -9.68 1.72
N ASN A 17 -1.52 -10.61 2.52
CA ASN A 17 -1.79 -11.97 2.03
C ASN A 17 -3.27 -12.23 1.70
N ILE A 18 -4.18 -11.31 2.03
CA ILE A 18 -5.61 -11.51 1.80
C ILE A 18 -6.24 -10.28 1.14
N HIS A 19 -6.19 -9.11 1.76
CA HIS A 19 -6.85 -7.90 1.26
C HIS A 19 -6.32 -7.47 -0.12
N HIS A 20 -5.04 -7.09 -0.21
CA HIS A 20 -4.46 -6.64 -1.49
C HIS A 20 -4.57 -7.71 -2.60
N PRO A 21 -4.27 -9.00 -2.35
CA PRO A 21 -4.45 -10.02 -3.38
C PRO A 21 -5.88 -10.15 -3.90
N LEU A 22 -6.90 -9.99 -3.05
CA LEU A 22 -8.30 -10.04 -3.50
C LEU A 22 -8.61 -8.87 -4.44
N GLU A 23 -8.12 -7.68 -4.14
CA GLU A 23 -8.32 -6.53 -5.00
C GLU A 23 -7.62 -6.70 -6.34
N GLU A 24 -6.34 -7.04 -6.30
CA GLU A 24 -5.46 -7.14 -7.46
C GLU A 24 -5.88 -8.22 -8.46
N GLN A 25 -6.38 -9.34 -7.93
CA GLN A 25 -6.68 -10.53 -8.72
C GLN A 25 -8.16 -10.64 -9.08
N ALA A 26 -9.06 -10.06 -8.29
CA ALA A 26 -10.50 -10.19 -8.51
C ALA A 26 -11.17 -8.85 -8.83
N LEU A 27 -10.90 -7.78 -8.08
CA LEU A 27 -11.63 -6.52 -8.23
C LEU A 27 -11.08 -5.65 -9.37
N PHE A 28 -9.80 -5.31 -9.30
CA PHE A 28 -9.14 -4.41 -10.24
C PHE A 28 -9.21 -4.88 -11.70
N PRO A 29 -9.02 -6.18 -12.02
CA PRO A 29 -9.14 -6.64 -13.40
C PRO A 29 -10.53 -6.38 -14.02
N LEU A 30 -11.60 -6.41 -13.23
CA LEU A 30 -12.97 -6.23 -13.73
C LEU A 30 -13.27 -4.78 -14.13
N ILE A 31 -12.60 -3.83 -13.50
CA ILE A 31 -12.83 -2.40 -13.73
C ILE A 31 -11.69 -1.75 -14.50
N ALA A 32 -10.49 -2.34 -14.57
CA ALA A 32 -9.30 -1.72 -15.16
C ALA A 32 -9.48 -1.23 -16.60
N SER A 33 -10.37 -1.86 -17.38
CA SER A 33 -10.70 -1.46 -18.75
C SER A 33 -11.94 -0.57 -18.86
N HIS A 34 -12.58 -0.19 -17.75
CA HIS A 34 -13.82 0.57 -17.78
C HIS A 34 -13.56 2.02 -18.25
N PRO A 35 -14.24 2.53 -19.30
CA PRO A 35 -13.98 3.86 -19.86
C PRO A 35 -14.05 5.00 -18.83
N LEU A 36 -15.03 4.94 -17.92
CA LEU A 36 -15.19 5.96 -16.86
C LEU A 36 -14.00 6.10 -15.88
N LEU A 37 -13.13 5.10 -15.76
CA LEU A 37 -11.87 5.26 -15.01
C LEU A 37 -10.93 6.21 -15.76
N GLN A 38 -10.94 6.21 -17.09
CA GLN A 38 -10.09 7.05 -17.93
C GLN A 38 -10.62 8.49 -18.09
N GLU A 39 -11.90 8.72 -17.80
CA GLU A 39 -12.56 10.02 -18.03
C GLU A 39 -12.43 11.02 -16.86
N GLY A 40 -11.76 10.65 -15.75
CA GLY A 40 -11.31 11.62 -14.74
C GLY A 40 -12.43 12.33 -13.96
N GLY A 41 -13.36 11.58 -13.37
CA GLY A 41 -14.45 12.13 -12.54
C GLY A 41 -14.02 12.68 -11.17
N PRO A 42 -14.95 13.28 -10.39
CA PRO A 42 -14.66 13.92 -9.09
C PRO A 42 -13.99 12.99 -8.06
N LEU A 43 -14.27 11.68 -8.14
CA LEU A 43 -13.60 10.66 -7.35
C LEU A 43 -12.11 10.51 -7.73
N CYS A 44 -11.78 10.57 -9.02
CA CYS A 44 -10.39 10.60 -9.49
C CYS A 44 -9.66 11.87 -9.03
N THR A 45 -10.35 13.01 -8.98
CA THR A 45 -9.81 14.27 -8.45
C THR A 45 -9.50 14.19 -6.94
N TYR A 46 -10.31 13.48 -6.15
CA TYR A 46 -10.02 13.24 -4.73
C TYR A 46 -8.74 12.42 -4.54
N PHE A 47 -8.62 11.28 -5.23
CA PHE A 47 -7.40 10.44 -5.22
C PHE A 47 -6.15 11.22 -5.62
N ARG A 48 -6.23 11.92 -6.77
CA ARG A 48 -5.12 12.71 -7.31
C ARG A 48 -4.77 13.87 -6.40
N GLY A 49 -5.78 14.51 -5.79
CA GLY A 49 -5.61 15.60 -4.84
C GLY A 49 -4.85 15.15 -3.59
N MET A 50 -5.20 13.99 -3.03
CA MET A 50 -4.47 13.42 -1.89
C MET A 50 -3.04 13.03 -2.24
N GLU A 51 -2.80 12.44 -3.41
CA GLU A 51 -1.43 12.13 -3.86
C GLU A 51 -0.57 13.39 -4.00
N LEU A 52 -1.13 14.48 -4.55
CA LEU A 52 -0.42 15.74 -4.77
C LEU A 52 -0.21 16.55 -3.47
N ASP A 53 -1.18 16.54 -2.57
CA ASP A 53 -1.15 17.35 -1.34
C ASP A 53 -0.42 16.64 -0.20
N LEU A 54 -0.65 15.33 -0.03
CA LEU A 54 -0.10 14.56 1.09
C LEU A 54 1.14 13.76 0.74
N ASN A 55 1.38 13.48 -0.56
CA ASN A 55 2.44 12.61 -1.07
C ASN A 55 2.74 11.44 -0.12
N PRO A 56 1.75 10.54 0.07
CA PRO A 56 1.73 9.61 1.21
C PRO A 56 2.88 8.60 1.18
N LYS A 57 3.55 8.42 0.04
CA LYS A 57 4.65 7.46 -0.14
C LYS A 57 6.02 8.00 0.25
N SER A 58 6.21 9.32 0.23
CA SER A 58 7.54 9.95 0.34
C SER A 58 8.31 9.58 1.62
N ALA A 59 7.64 9.63 2.78
CA ALA A 59 8.25 9.32 4.06
C ALA A 59 8.70 7.84 4.14
N ALA A 60 7.82 6.91 3.77
CA ALA A 60 8.12 5.48 3.68
C ALA A 60 9.29 5.17 2.74
N GLN A 61 9.30 5.79 1.56
CA GLN A 61 10.37 5.60 0.58
C GLN A 61 11.74 6.06 1.10
N GLU A 62 11.81 7.24 1.72
CA GLU A 62 13.07 7.74 2.29
C GLU A 62 13.50 6.91 3.50
N LEU A 63 12.57 6.44 4.34
CA LEU A 63 12.88 5.58 5.47
C LEU A 63 13.44 4.23 5.00
N LEU A 64 12.80 3.58 4.04
CA LEU A 64 13.28 2.32 3.45
C LEU A 64 14.66 2.50 2.80
N LYS A 65 14.85 3.59 2.05
CA LYS A 65 16.15 3.93 1.44
C LYS A 65 17.26 4.07 2.48
N GLN A 66 16.98 4.68 3.63
CA GLN A 66 17.92 4.76 4.75
C GLN A 66 18.17 3.38 5.38
N ALA A 67 17.14 2.57 5.58
CA ALA A 67 17.29 1.23 6.14
C ALA A 67 18.14 0.33 5.22
N TYR A 68 17.88 0.37 3.91
CA TYR A 68 18.65 -0.38 2.92
C TYR A 68 20.12 0.05 2.87
N SER A 69 20.41 1.36 2.99
CA SER A 69 21.80 1.83 3.02
C SER A 69 22.56 1.39 4.28
N GLN A 70 21.84 1.02 5.34
CA GLN A 70 22.40 0.50 6.58
C GLN A 70 22.44 -1.04 6.65
N GLY A 71 22.03 -1.73 5.58
CA GLY A 71 22.16 -3.19 5.45
C GLY A 71 20.87 -3.99 5.60
N LEU A 72 19.71 -3.33 5.68
CA LEU A 72 18.43 -4.03 5.51
C LEU A 72 18.37 -4.65 4.09
N PRO A 73 17.96 -5.91 3.93
CA PRO A 73 17.84 -6.52 2.61
C PRO A 73 16.80 -5.82 1.76
N ARG A 74 17.03 -5.79 0.44
CA ARG A 74 16.04 -5.32 -0.52
C ARG A 74 14.88 -6.32 -0.62
N PRO A 75 13.66 -5.83 -0.89
CA PRO A 75 12.47 -6.66 -0.98
C PRO A 75 12.53 -7.54 -2.23
N HIS A 76 11.75 -8.60 -2.22
CA HIS A 76 11.50 -9.40 -3.41
C HIS A 76 10.63 -8.62 -4.41
N ALA A 77 10.68 -9.03 -5.68
CA ALA A 77 9.87 -8.41 -6.72
C ALA A 77 8.37 -8.61 -6.44
N TYR A 78 7.61 -7.53 -6.55
CA TYR A 78 6.15 -7.57 -6.45
C TYR A 78 5.51 -8.22 -7.69
N PRO A 79 4.34 -8.88 -7.58
CA PRO A 79 3.63 -9.43 -8.73
C PRO A 79 3.37 -8.40 -9.84
N GLN A 80 3.40 -8.87 -11.08
CA GLN A 80 3.07 -8.07 -12.27
C GLN A 80 1.67 -8.41 -12.76
N PHE A 81 0.95 -7.40 -13.26
CA PHE A 81 -0.43 -7.52 -13.72
C PHE A 81 -0.57 -6.92 -15.11
N ASP A 82 -1.16 -7.66 -16.04
CA ASP A 82 -1.33 -7.22 -17.44
C ASP A 82 -2.21 -5.97 -17.58
N TRP A 83 -3.14 -5.77 -16.63
CA TRP A 83 -4.05 -4.62 -16.61
C TRP A 83 -3.39 -3.34 -16.05
N LEU A 84 -2.24 -3.47 -15.39
CA LEU A 84 -1.56 -2.36 -14.71
C LEU A 84 -0.60 -1.66 -15.67
N ASN A 85 -0.87 -0.39 -15.94
CA ASN A 85 0.03 0.50 -16.67
C ASN A 85 -0.03 1.91 -16.08
N GLU A 86 0.93 2.76 -16.44
CA GLU A 86 1.07 4.12 -15.89
C GLU A 86 -0.11 5.05 -16.18
N HIS A 87 -0.92 4.75 -17.20
CA HIS A 87 -2.11 5.51 -17.54
C HIS A 87 -3.37 5.03 -16.81
N ASN A 88 -3.32 3.85 -16.19
CA ASN A 88 -4.44 3.32 -15.41
C ASN A 88 -4.52 4.06 -14.06
N PRO A 89 -5.67 4.67 -13.68
CA PRO A 89 -5.81 5.31 -12.37
C PRO A 89 -5.57 4.36 -11.18
N LEU A 90 -5.78 3.05 -11.37
CA LEU A 90 -5.47 2.02 -10.37
C LEU A 90 -3.97 1.89 -10.12
N SER A 91 -3.10 2.49 -10.93
CA SER A 91 -1.66 2.55 -10.66
C SER A 91 -1.33 3.32 -9.38
N MET A 92 -2.21 4.23 -8.93
CA MET A 92 -2.04 4.94 -7.67
C MET A 92 -2.19 4.01 -6.45
N PRO A 93 -3.35 3.34 -6.22
CA PRO A 93 -3.47 2.38 -5.13
C PRO A 93 -2.48 1.22 -5.26
N MET A 94 -2.18 0.74 -6.47
CA MET A 94 -1.14 -0.29 -6.66
C MET A 94 0.25 0.16 -6.20
N GLY A 95 0.62 1.42 -6.44
CA GLY A 95 1.87 1.96 -5.93
C GLY A 95 1.96 1.96 -4.40
N GLU A 96 0.82 1.97 -3.71
CA GLU A 96 0.75 1.84 -2.26
C GLU A 96 0.80 0.39 -1.79
N HIS A 97 0.14 -0.54 -2.49
CA HIS A 97 0.25 -1.99 -2.21
C HIS A 97 1.70 -2.44 -2.30
N VAL A 98 2.41 -2.03 -3.35
CA VAL A 98 3.84 -2.34 -3.52
C VAL A 98 4.64 -1.79 -2.33
N LEU A 99 4.41 -0.53 -1.95
CA LEU A 99 5.19 0.10 -0.90
C LEU A 99 4.86 -0.46 0.50
N SER A 100 3.61 -0.80 0.77
CA SER A 100 3.21 -1.43 2.03
C SER A 100 3.78 -2.83 2.15
N ASP A 101 3.81 -3.60 1.06
CA ASP A 101 4.48 -4.90 1.02
C ASP A 101 5.99 -4.78 1.26
N GLU A 102 6.68 -3.79 0.67
CA GLU A 102 8.09 -3.55 0.97
C GLU A 102 8.33 -3.28 2.47
N LEU A 103 7.48 -2.45 3.10
CA LEU A 103 7.51 -2.20 4.53
C LEU A 103 7.21 -3.47 5.35
N ALA A 104 6.25 -4.28 4.91
CA ALA A 104 5.89 -5.54 5.54
C ALA A 104 7.04 -6.55 5.50
N GLN A 105 7.71 -6.70 4.35
CA GLN A 105 8.89 -7.54 4.19
C GLN A 105 10.02 -7.09 5.12
N ALA A 106 10.26 -5.78 5.24
CA ALA A 106 11.23 -5.22 6.18
C ALA A 106 10.89 -5.57 7.65
N LEU A 107 9.62 -5.41 8.04
CA LEU A 107 9.16 -5.73 9.39
C LEU A 107 9.24 -7.23 9.69
N LEU A 108 8.89 -8.08 8.72
CA LEU A 108 8.99 -9.54 8.84
C LEU A 108 10.44 -10.01 8.95
N PHE A 109 11.36 -9.35 8.23
CA PHE A 109 12.80 -9.58 8.40
C PHE A 109 13.21 -9.23 9.84
N LEU A 110 12.81 -8.08 10.36
CA LEU A 110 13.22 -7.65 11.70
C LEU A 110 12.56 -8.44 12.84
N LYS A 111 11.39 -9.06 12.61
CA LYS A 111 10.55 -9.73 13.63
C LYS A 111 11.31 -10.58 14.66
N ASN A 112 12.26 -11.40 14.22
CA ASN A 112 12.97 -12.35 15.07
C ASN A 112 14.38 -11.88 15.45
N ARG A 113 14.67 -10.58 15.32
CA ARG A 113 16.01 -9.98 15.47
C ARG A 113 16.03 -8.78 16.44
N PRO A 114 15.37 -8.85 17.61
CA PRO A 114 15.22 -7.67 18.48
C PRO A 114 16.56 -7.11 18.98
N GLU A 115 17.59 -7.94 19.14
CA GLU A 115 18.90 -7.51 19.64
C GLU A 115 19.79 -6.90 18.55
N GLU A 116 19.41 -6.97 17.27
CA GLU A 116 20.20 -6.43 16.18
C GLU A 116 20.07 -4.91 16.10
N LYS A 117 21.18 -4.22 15.78
CA LYS A 117 21.19 -2.76 15.62
C LYS A 117 20.12 -2.28 14.63
N LEU A 118 19.94 -2.99 13.52
CA LEU A 118 18.91 -2.67 12.52
C LEU A 118 17.49 -2.66 13.10
N TYR A 119 17.18 -3.57 14.03
CA TYR A 119 15.89 -3.58 14.69
C TYR A 119 15.72 -2.34 15.56
N GLN A 120 16.71 -2.05 16.40
CA GLN A 120 16.69 -0.90 17.31
C GLN A 120 16.57 0.44 16.56
N ASP A 121 17.25 0.56 15.43
CA ASP A 121 17.29 1.78 14.63
C ASP A 121 15.99 1.99 13.82
N PHE A 122 15.37 0.92 13.31
CA PHE A 122 14.33 1.04 12.28
C PHE A 122 12.98 0.43 12.60
N PHE A 123 12.86 -0.58 13.47
CA PHE A 123 11.63 -1.35 13.61
C PHE A 123 10.42 -0.49 13.98
N ALA A 124 10.58 0.38 14.99
CA ALA A 124 9.49 1.26 15.44
C ALA A 124 9.06 2.24 14.34
N SER A 125 10.02 2.85 13.64
CA SER A 125 9.76 3.80 12.55
C SER A 125 9.06 3.13 11.37
N LEU A 126 9.55 1.95 10.95
CA LEU A 126 8.95 1.17 9.86
C LEU A 126 7.53 0.72 10.22
N LYS A 127 7.31 0.28 11.46
CA LYS A 127 5.97 -0.12 11.94
C LYS A 127 5.00 1.05 11.91
N ASN A 128 5.41 2.20 12.45
CA ASN A 128 4.57 3.39 12.48
C ASN A 128 4.23 3.87 11.08
N GLU A 129 5.20 3.80 10.18
CA GLU A 129 5.04 4.22 8.80
C GLU A 129 4.13 3.27 8.01
N TYR A 130 4.26 1.96 8.20
CA TYR A 130 3.32 0.97 7.66
C TYR A 130 1.88 1.26 8.11
N ILE A 131 1.67 1.47 9.42
CA ILE A 131 0.34 1.77 9.97
C ILE A 131 -0.20 3.10 9.39
N ARG A 132 0.65 4.12 9.27
CA ARG A 132 0.27 5.42 8.72
C ARG A 132 -0.16 5.29 7.26
N LEU A 133 0.64 4.61 6.43
CA LEU A 133 0.35 4.38 5.02
C LEU A 133 -0.97 3.59 4.87
N LEU A 134 -1.13 2.50 5.64
CA LEU A 134 -2.33 1.68 5.63
C LEU A 134 -3.59 2.45 6.04
N LYS A 135 -3.52 3.32 7.06
CA LYS A 135 -4.66 4.17 7.46
C LYS A 135 -5.06 5.13 6.34
N LEU A 136 -4.10 5.72 5.64
CA LEU A 136 -4.37 6.61 4.50
C LEU A 136 -4.91 5.85 3.30
N HIS A 137 -4.38 4.66 3.05
CA HIS A 137 -4.84 3.76 1.99
C HIS A 137 -6.31 3.39 2.19
N ILE A 138 -6.67 2.85 3.36
CA ILE A 138 -8.05 2.48 3.72
C ILE A 138 -9.00 3.67 3.61
N ALA A 139 -8.59 4.87 4.08
CA ALA A 139 -9.43 6.06 3.98
C ALA A 139 -9.77 6.42 2.52
N LYS A 140 -8.85 6.17 1.59
CA LYS A 140 -9.07 6.36 0.16
C LYS A 140 -9.92 5.26 -0.46
N GLU A 141 -9.68 4.01 -0.06
CA GLU A 141 -10.48 2.88 -0.51
C GLU A 141 -11.96 3.06 -0.15
N ASP A 142 -12.25 3.25 1.14
CA ASP A 142 -13.59 3.42 1.69
C ASP A 142 -14.27 4.70 1.16
N GLY A 143 -13.52 5.80 1.12
CA GLY A 143 -14.08 7.11 0.75
C GLY A 143 -14.33 7.25 -0.74
N CYS A 144 -13.71 6.42 -1.58
CA CYS A 144 -13.63 6.70 -3.01
C CYS A 144 -13.49 5.47 -3.91
N LEU A 145 -12.55 4.54 -3.64
CA LEU A 145 -12.29 3.40 -4.54
C LEU A 145 -13.49 2.48 -4.61
N PHE A 146 -13.97 1.99 -3.47
CA PHE A 146 -15.04 1.00 -3.42
C PHE A 146 -16.36 1.57 -3.92
N ILE A 147 -16.66 2.83 -3.62
CA ILE A 147 -17.83 3.54 -4.15
C ILE A 147 -17.76 3.62 -5.69
N LEU A 148 -16.56 3.84 -6.24
CA LEU A 148 -16.37 3.81 -7.69
C LEU A 148 -16.58 2.39 -8.22
N CYS A 149 -15.93 1.38 -7.64
CA CYS A 149 -16.05 -0.01 -8.04
C CYS A 149 -17.52 -0.47 -8.07
N GLU A 150 -18.30 -0.16 -7.02
CA GLU A 150 -19.73 -0.48 -6.96
C GLU A 150 -20.51 0.11 -8.12
N LYS A 151 -20.27 1.38 -8.47
CA LYS A 151 -20.94 2.05 -9.60
C LYS A 151 -20.56 1.51 -10.96
N LEU A 152 -19.34 0.99 -11.11
CA LEU A 152 -18.84 0.46 -12.38
C LEU A 152 -19.24 -1.00 -12.60
N LEU A 153 -19.59 -1.73 -11.53
CA LEU A 153 -19.97 -3.14 -11.56
C LEU A 153 -21.48 -3.38 -11.43
N SER A 154 -22.26 -2.32 -11.17
CA SER A 154 -23.73 -2.32 -11.16
C SER A 154 -24.32 -2.13 -12.55
#